data_AF-A0A7X7ER62-F1
#
_entry.id   AF-A0A7X7ER62-F1
#
_cell.length_a   1.000
_cell.length_b   1.000
_cell.length_c   1.000
_cell.angle_alpha   90.00
_cell.angle_beta   90.00
_cell.angle_gamma   90.00
#
_symmetry.space_group_name_H-M   'P 1'
#
loop_
_entity.id
_entity.type
_entity.pdbx_description
1 polymer ?
#
loop_
_entity_poly.entity_id
_entity_poly.type
_entity_poly.pdbx_seq_one_letter_code
_entity_poly.pdbx_strand_id
1 'polypeptide(L)' 'RHLHAVERCWYDDGSEKIVLESLDAPLVAPGEPMLLNFTNDLPKLEHGMHFNLYNNLWGTNFPMWYEEDMRFRFKLMYD' A
#
# COMPACT_ATOMS: atom_id res chain seq x y z
N ARG A 1 -3.56 -10.45 -9.32
CA ARG A 1 -2.43 -9.50 -9.16
C ARG A 1 -2.82 -8.54 -8.06
N HIS A 2 -2.13 -8.58 -6.93
CA HIS A 2 -2.59 -7.92 -5.69
C HIS A 2 -1.84 -6.64 -5.35
N LEU A 3 -0.65 -6.41 -5.93
CA LEU A 3 0.16 -5.23 -5.69
C LEU A 3 0.10 -4.27 -6.88
N HIS A 4 -0.23 -3.02 -6.58
CA HIS A 4 -0.43 -1.96 -7.57
C HIS A 4 0.52 -0.79 -7.26
N ALA A 5 1.20 -0.28 -8.29
CA ALA A 5 1.92 0.98 -8.18
C ALA A 5 0.95 2.11 -8.53
N VAL A 6 0.72 3.02 -7.58
CA VAL A 6 -0.28 4.08 -7.71
C VAL A 6 0.29 5.43 -7.32
N GLU A 7 -0.22 6.49 -7.94
CA GLU A 7 -0.03 7.87 -7.47
C GLU A 7 -1.04 8.21 -6.36
N ARG A 8 -2.29 7.75 -6.53
CA ARG A 8 -3.39 7.95 -5.58
C ARG A 8 -4.36 6.78 -5.60
N CYS A 9 -5.06 6.56 -4.49
CA CYS A 9 -6.28 5.75 -4.43
C CYS A 9 -7.44 6.60 -3.90
N TRP A 10 -8.66 6.17 -4.19
CA TRP A 10 -9.87 6.83 -3.73
C TRP A 10 -10.90 5.79 -3.31
N TYR A 11 -11.74 6.18 -2.35
CA TYR A 11 -12.91 5.45 -1.90
C TYR A 11 -14.12 6.38 -2.01
N ASP A 12 -15.23 5.84 -2.47
CA ASP A 12 -16.50 6.55 -2.63
C ASP A 12 -17.62 5.55 -2.33
N ASP A 13 -18.41 5.82 -1.30
CA ASP A 13 -19.59 5.03 -0.94
C ASP A 13 -20.92 5.69 -1.35
N GLY A 14 -20.85 6.79 -2.10
CA GLY A 14 -21.97 7.63 -2.49
C GLY A 14 -22.37 8.68 -1.44
N SER A 15 -21.86 8.61 -0.21
CA SER A 15 -22.07 9.59 0.86
C SER A 15 -20.80 10.35 1.23
N GLU A 16 -19.66 9.67 1.23
CA GLU A 16 -18.36 10.22 1.51
C GLU A 16 -17.38 9.80 0.43
N LYS A 17 -16.48 10.72 0.08
CA LYS A 17 -15.37 10.44 -0.81
C LYS A 17 -14.06 10.82 -0.15
N ILE A 18 -13.16 9.84 -0.11
CA ILE A 18 -11.83 9.99 0.48
C ILE A 18 -10.79 9.71 -0.59
N VAL A 19 -9.83 10.61 -0.73
CA VAL A 19 -8.65 10.40 -1.57
C VAL A 19 -7.44 10.27 -0.67
N LEU A 20 -6.64 9.24 -0.93
CA LEU A 20 -5.35 9.02 -0.32
C LEU A 20 -4.25 9.10 -1.39
N GLU A 21 -3.30 10.00 -1.19
CA GLU A 21 -2.10 10.15 -2.01
C GLU A 21 -0.88 9.74 -1.18
N SER A 22 -0.11 8.77 -1.68
CA SER A 22 1.12 8.33 -1.05
C SER A 22 2.30 9.02 -1.72
N LEU A 23 3.02 9.86 -0.97
CA LEU A 23 4.12 10.66 -1.51
C LEU A 23 5.42 9.86 -1.61
N ASP A 24 5.58 8.86 -0.74
CA ASP A 24 6.86 8.19 -0.53
C ASP A 24 6.78 6.66 -0.73
N ALA A 25 5.58 6.05 -0.78
CA ALA A 25 5.39 4.60 -0.92
C ALA A 25 4.39 4.27 -2.04
N PRO A 26 4.84 3.94 -3.27
CA PRO A 26 3.95 3.81 -4.42
C PRO A 26 3.17 2.48 -4.46
N LEU A 27 3.61 1.46 -3.72
CA LEU A 27 3.07 0.12 -3.80
C LEU A 27 1.96 -0.10 -2.77
N VAL A 28 0.76 -0.43 -3.23
CA VAL A 28 -0.42 -0.69 -2.40
C VAL A 28 -1.06 -2.04 -2.73
N ALA A 29 -1.55 -2.72 -1.71
CA ALA A 29 -2.39 -3.90 -1.80
C ALA A 29 -3.75 -3.63 -1.15
N PRO A 30 -4.86 -3.67 -1.91
CA PRO A 30 -6.20 -3.57 -1.34
C PRO A 30 -6.54 -4.82 -0.51
N GLY A 31 -7.29 -4.62 0.58
CA GLY A 31 -7.76 -5.66 1.48
C GLY A 31 -6.71 -6.15 2.48
N GLU A 32 -5.59 -6.68 2.02
CA GLU A 32 -4.57 -7.22 2.95
C GLU A 32 -3.15 -7.13 2.38
N PRO A 33 -2.10 -7.27 3.22
CA PRO A 33 -0.73 -7.35 2.74
C PRO A 33 -0.51 -8.60 1.86
N MET A 34 -0.24 -8.41 0.57
CA MET A 34 -0.21 -9.50 -0.43
C MET A 34 1.10 -9.60 -1.22
N LEU A 35 2.21 -9.14 -0.65
CA LEU A 35 3.49 -8.97 -1.36
C LEU A 35 4.05 -10.26 -2.02
N LEU A 36 3.80 -11.42 -1.43
CA LEU A 36 4.18 -12.74 -1.96
C LEU A 36 2.97 -13.67 -2.16
N ASN A 37 1.79 -13.09 -2.37
CA ASN A 37 0.58 -13.85 -2.70
C ASN A 37 0.29 -13.73 -4.20
N PHE A 38 0.10 -14.86 -4.87
CA PHE A 38 -0.07 -14.94 -6.32
C PHE A 38 -1.43 -15.52 -6.74
N THR A 39 -2.43 -15.53 -5.85
CA THR A 39 -3.78 -15.94 -6.22
C THR A 39 -4.46 -14.92 -7.14
N ASN A 40 -5.60 -15.32 -7.71
CA ASN A 40 -6.46 -14.46 -8.51
C ASN A 40 -7.75 -14.06 -7.78
N ASP A 41 -7.81 -14.31 -6.47
CA ASP A 41 -8.96 -13.91 -5.66
C ASP A 41 -9.10 -12.39 -5.64
N LEU A 42 -10.33 -11.90 -5.58
CA LEU A 42 -10.56 -10.47 -5.43
C LEU A 42 -10.32 -10.05 -3.97
N PRO A 43 -9.70 -8.88 -3.73
CA PRO A 43 -9.48 -8.40 -2.39
C PRO A 43 -10.80 -8.02 -1.70
N LYS A 44 -10.88 -8.27 -0.41
CA LYS A 44 -11.96 -7.80 0.47
C LYS A 44 -11.70 -6.36 0.89
N LEU A 45 -12.35 -5.41 0.21
CA LEU A 45 -12.07 -3.98 0.37
C LEU A 45 -12.43 -3.45 1.77
N GLU A 46 -13.30 -4.14 2.51
CA GLU A 46 -13.62 -3.81 3.90
C GLU A 46 -12.41 -3.83 4.84
N HIS A 47 -11.31 -4.46 4.42
CA HIS A 47 -10.05 -4.50 5.19
C HIS A 47 -9.06 -3.38 4.81
N GLY A 48 -9.47 -2.41 3.97
CA GLY A 48 -8.72 -1.18 3.71
C GLY A 48 -7.63 -1.30 2.65
N MET A 49 -6.64 -0.40 2.72
CA MET A 49 -5.53 -0.27 1.76
C MET A 49 -4.20 -0.41 2.49
N HIS A 50 -3.33 -1.33 2.03
CA HIS A 50 -2.06 -1.65 2.69
C HIS A 50 -0.89 -1.21 1.83
N PHE A 51 -0.16 -0.19 2.26
CA PHE A 51 1.02 0.31 1.55
C PHE A 51 2.27 -0.45 1.96
N ASN A 52 3.07 -0.85 0.99
CA ASN A 52 4.38 -1.42 1.25
C ASN A 52 5.36 -0.27 1.57
N LEU A 53 5.56 -0.04 2.87
CA LEU A 53 6.51 0.97 3.36
C LEU A 53 7.95 0.45 3.28
N TYR A 54 8.13 -0.83 3.58
CA TYR A 54 9.42 -1.48 3.57
C TYR A 54 9.27 -2.94 3.14
N ASN A 55 10.20 -3.42 2.33
CA ASN A 55 10.23 -4.80 1.85
C ASN A 55 11.64 -5.36 1.99
N ASN A 56 11.81 -6.25 2.94
CA ASN A 56 13.04 -6.97 3.25
C ASN A 56 12.96 -8.46 2.89
N LEU A 57 11.99 -8.86 2.06
CA LEU A 57 11.75 -10.27 1.73
C LEU A 57 12.76 -10.83 0.71
N TRP A 58 13.61 -9.98 0.13
CA TRP A 58 14.59 -10.39 -0.88
C TRP A 58 15.94 -10.71 -0.24
N GLY A 59 16.30 -11.98 -0.26
CA GLY A 59 17.66 -12.42 0.07
C GLY A 59 18.66 -11.86 -0.95
N THR A 60 19.33 -10.77 -0.59
CA THR A 60 20.46 -10.23 -1.35
C THR A 60 21.71 -10.25 -0.47
N ASN A 61 22.90 -10.18 -1.06
CA ASN A 61 24.18 -10.13 -0.34
C ASN A 61 24.46 -8.78 0.37
N PHE A 62 23.41 -8.00 0.66
CA PHE A 62 23.47 -6.69 1.33
C PHE A 62 22.62 -6.71 2.60
N PRO A 63 22.85 -5.80 3.58
CA PRO A 63 22.02 -5.70 4.78
C PRO A 63 20.54 -5.54 4.40
N MET A 64 19.72 -6.53 4.77
CA MET A 64 18.26 -6.54 4.54
C MET A 64 17.49 -5.68 5.54
N TRP A 65 18.20 -5.01 6.45
CA TRP A 65 17.63 -4.31 7.59
C TRP A 65 18.17 -2.90 7.60
N TYR A 66 17.27 -1.93 7.61
CA TYR A 66 17.57 -0.54 7.87
C TYR A 66 17.34 -0.28 9.36
N GLU A 67 18.37 0.23 10.05
CA GLU A 67 18.37 0.36 11.52
C GLU A 67 18.02 1.78 12.00
N GLU A 68 17.77 2.70 11.07
CA GLU A 68 17.40 4.08 11.39
C GLU A 68 15.91 4.34 11.09
N ASP A 69 15.47 5.57 11.34
CA ASP A 69 14.09 5.99 11.12
C ASP A 69 13.78 6.24 9.64
N MET A 70 12.65 5.70 9.18
CA MET A 70 12.09 6.02 7.86
C MET A 70 10.91 6.99 8.00
N ARG A 71 10.73 7.86 7.01
CA ARG A 71 9.58 8.77 6.94
C ARG A 71 8.75 8.51 5.69
N PHE A 72 7.45 8.28 5.89
CA PHE A 72 6.46 8.16 4.83
C PHE A 72 5.33 9.15 5.03
N ARG A 73 5.01 9.92 4.00
CA ARG A 73 4.00 10.98 4.05
C ARG A 73 2.81 10.62 3.17
N PHE A 74 1.63 10.91 3.69
CA PHE A 74 0.35 10.69 3.04
C PHE A 74 -0.45 11.99 3.07
N LYS A 75 -1.16 12.28 1.99
CA LYS A 75 -2.22 13.31 2.01
C LYS A 75 -3.57 12.61 1.99
N LEU A 76 -4.45 13.08 2.86
CA LEU A 76 -5.84 12.65 2.92
C LEU A 76 -6.72 13.84 2.58
N MET A 77 -7.58 13.68 1.59
CA MET A 77 -8.50 14.71 1.13
C MET A 77 -9.92 14.16 1.23
N TYR A 78 -10.81 14.97 1.79
CA TYR A 78 -12.23 14.68 1.97
C TYR A 78 -13.00 15.65 1.08
N ASP A 79 -13.97 15.14 0.33
CA ASP A 79 -14.95 15.96 -0.40
C ASP A 79 -16.18 16.27 0.48
#